data_AF-A0AA35W6D9-F1
#
_entry.id   AF-A0AA35W6D9-F1
#
_cell.length_a   1.000
_cell.length_b   1.000
_cell.length_c   1.000
_cell.angle_alpha   90.00
_cell.angle_beta   90.00
_cell.angle_gamma   90.00
#
_symmetry.space_group_name_H-M   'P 1'
#
loop_
_entity.id
_entity.type
_entity.pdbx_description
1 polymer ?
#
loop_
_entity_poly.entity_id
_entity_poly.type
_entity_poly.pdbx_seq_one_letter_code
_entity_poly.pdbx_strand_id
1 'polypeptide(L)'
;MMSQKAVLFADESVAAKIMASDDPREQKALGRKVSNFSDETWKKNCRKIVKKGNLAKFSQNSDLRAELLQTKGTTPVETGPRDTMWGIGLSAKSWKAQNRKYWRGKNLLGEILTEVRDELATGNDTND
;
A
#
# COMPACT_ATOMS: atom_id res chain seq x y z
N MET A 1 -8.23 -1.30 2.24
CA MET A 1 -7.71 -1.21 0.84
C MET A 1 -8.43 -2.15 -0.13
N MET A 2 -8.54 -3.46 0.15
CA MET A 2 -9.19 -4.40 -0.79
C MET A 2 -10.68 -4.09 -1.02
N SER A 3 -11.41 -3.65 0.01
CA SER A 3 -12.81 -3.20 -0.16
C SER A 3 -12.92 -2.03 -1.15
N GLN A 4 -12.04 -1.04 -1.06
CA GLN A 4 -12.01 0.09 -2.01
C GLN A 4 -11.65 -0.34 -3.44
N LYS A 5 -10.87 -1.42 -3.60
CA LYS A 5 -10.67 -2.03 -4.92
C LYS A 5 -11.98 -2.60 -5.46
N ALA A 6 -12.75 -3.32 -4.63
CA ALA A 6 -14.04 -3.87 -5.04
C ALA A 6 -15.04 -2.76 -5.41
N VAL A 7 -15.11 -1.68 -4.61
CA VAL A 7 -15.91 -0.49 -4.89
C VAL A 7 -15.53 0.16 -6.23
N LEU A 8 -14.23 0.27 -6.55
CA LEU A 8 -13.76 0.82 -7.82
C LEU A 8 -14.30 0.06 -9.04
N PHE A 9 -14.57 -1.24 -8.90
CA PHE A 9 -15.08 -2.10 -9.98
C PHE A 9 -16.57 -2.43 -9.82
N ALA A 10 -17.29 -1.64 -9.01
CA ALA A 10 -18.72 -1.80 -8.73
C ALA A 10 -19.10 -3.20 -8.20
N ASP A 11 -18.19 -3.87 -7.50
CA ASP A 11 -18.45 -5.18 -6.86
C ASP A 11 -18.77 -4.99 -5.37
N GLU A 12 -19.96 -4.47 -5.09
CA GLU A 12 -20.43 -4.19 -3.73
C GLU A 12 -20.56 -5.47 -2.89
N SER A 13 -20.91 -6.59 -3.51
CA SER A 13 -21.01 -7.89 -2.84
C SER A 13 -19.65 -8.32 -2.28
N VAL A 14 -18.58 -8.23 -3.09
CA VAL A 14 -17.23 -8.54 -2.63
C VAL A 14 -16.72 -7.47 -1.65
N ALA A 15 -17.06 -6.20 -1.85
CA ALA A 15 -16.70 -5.13 -0.91
C ALA A 15 -17.26 -5.40 0.49
N ALA A 16 -18.55 -5.77 0.59
CA ALA A 16 -19.20 -6.11 1.86
C ALA A 16 -18.54 -7.31 2.54
N LYS A 17 -18.25 -8.38 1.78
CA LYS A 17 -17.55 -9.57 2.31
C LYS A 17 -16.15 -9.24 2.82
N ILE A 18 -15.42 -8.37 2.12
CA ILE A 18 -14.10 -7.92 2.58
C ILE A 18 -14.20 -7.14 3.89
N MET A 19 -15.21 -6.28 4.03
CA MET A 19 -15.39 -5.48 5.25
C MET A 19 -15.90 -6.30 6.44
N ALA A 20 -16.56 -7.43 6.19
CA ALA A 20 -17.05 -8.33 7.23
C ALA A 20 -15.97 -9.30 7.78
N SER A 21 -14.79 -9.37 7.14
CA SER A 21 -13.69 -10.24 7.55
C SER A 21 -12.61 -9.46 8.27
N ASP A 22 -12.16 -9.98 9.42
CA ASP A 22 -11.01 -9.45 10.16
C ASP A 22 -9.69 -10.14 9.77
N ASP A 23 -9.71 -11.16 8.90
CA ASP A 23 -8.50 -11.86 8.43
C ASP A 23 -7.92 -11.19 7.17
N PRO A 24 -6.72 -10.57 7.24
CA PRO A 24 -6.08 -9.96 6.08
C PRO A 24 -5.84 -10.94 4.92
N ARG A 25 -5.65 -12.24 5.19
CA ARG A 25 -5.45 -13.27 4.17
C ARG A 25 -6.73 -13.50 3.38
N GLU A 26 -7.86 -13.58 4.08
CA GLU A 26 -9.19 -13.69 3.47
C GLU A 26 -9.54 -12.43 2.67
N GLN A 27 -9.37 -11.23 3.25
CA GLN A 27 -9.58 -9.97 2.55
C GLN A 27 -8.78 -9.89 1.24
N LYS A 28 -7.52 -10.34 1.26
CA LYS A 28 -6.67 -10.41 0.06
C LYS A 28 -7.14 -11.47 -0.94
N ALA A 29 -7.64 -12.61 -0.47
CA ALA A 29 -8.21 -13.64 -1.33
C ALA A 29 -9.49 -13.15 -2.03
N LEU A 30 -10.38 -12.48 -1.30
CA LEU A 30 -11.57 -11.84 -1.85
C LEU A 30 -11.21 -10.71 -2.83
N GLY A 31 -10.21 -9.89 -2.52
CA GLY A 31 -9.71 -8.85 -3.42
C GLY A 31 -9.17 -9.35 -4.77
N ARG A 32 -8.83 -10.65 -4.88
CA ARG A 32 -8.47 -11.33 -6.15
C ARG A 32 -9.69 -11.80 -6.94
N LYS A 33 -10.85 -11.92 -6.30
CA LYS A 33 -12.12 -12.36 -6.90
C LYS A 33 -13.04 -11.20 -7.32
N VAL A 34 -12.56 -9.95 -7.20
CA VAL A 34 -13.31 -8.76 -7.62
C VAL A 34 -13.68 -8.87 -9.10
N SER A 35 -14.97 -8.75 -9.38
CA SER A 35 -15.55 -8.77 -10.71
C SER A 35 -15.15 -7.53 -11.51
N ASN A 36 -15.23 -7.59 -12.85
CA ASN A 36 -14.97 -6.46 -13.75
C ASN A 36 -13.57 -5.82 -13.61
N PHE A 37 -12.60 -6.56 -13.08
CA PHE A 37 -11.25 -6.04 -12.87
C PHE A 37 -10.58 -5.65 -14.20
N SER A 38 -10.16 -4.39 -14.28
CA SER A 38 -9.29 -3.87 -15.33
C SER A 38 -7.97 -3.43 -14.73
N ASP A 39 -6.87 -4.01 -15.22
CA ASP A 39 -5.52 -3.66 -14.78
C ASP A 39 -5.18 -2.19 -15.11
N GLU A 40 -5.67 -1.67 -16.23
CA GLU A 40 -5.48 -0.27 -16.61
C GLU A 40 -6.18 0.67 -15.61
N THR A 41 -7.46 0.42 -15.33
CA THR A 41 -8.23 1.20 -14.34
C THR A 41 -7.60 1.08 -12.96
N TRP A 42 -7.14 -0.12 -12.58
CA TRP A 42 -6.46 -0.32 -11.31
C TRP A 42 -5.17 0.49 -11.23
N LYS A 43 -4.30 0.44 -12.25
CA LYS A 43 -3.04 1.20 -12.29
C LYS A 43 -3.25 2.71 -12.16
N LYS A 44 -4.33 3.25 -12.72
CA LYS A 44 -4.69 4.67 -12.60
C LYS A 44 -5.11 5.08 -11.18
N ASN A 45 -5.71 4.17 -10.41
CA ASN A 45 -6.37 4.48 -9.13
C ASN A 45 -5.66 3.90 -7.89
N CYS A 46 -4.88 2.83 -8.05
CA CYS A 46 -4.36 2.04 -6.93
C CYS A 46 -3.49 2.86 -5.99
N ARG A 47 -2.67 3.78 -6.53
CA ARG A 47 -1.81 4.65 -5.73
C ARG A 47 -2.62 5.50 -4.75
N LYS A 48 -3.69 6.16 -5.23
CA LYS A 48 -4.57 6.98 -4.39
C LYS A 48 -5.28 6.14 -3.32
N ILE A 49 -5.80 4.98 -3.70
CA ILE A 49 -6.50 4.07 -2.78
C ILE A 49 -5.57 3.55 -1.68
N VAL A 50 -4.36 3.11 -2.05
CA VAL A 50 -3.37 2.57 -1.10
C VAL A 50 -2.79 3.69 -0.23
N LYS A 51 -2.58 4.89 -0.76
CA LYS A 51 -2.19 6.05 0.04
C LYS A 51 -3.24 6.38 1.09
N LYS A 52 -4.52 6.55 0.70
CA LYS A 52 -5.60 6.85 1.65
C LYS A 52 -5.70 5.79 2.76
N GLY A 53 -5.56 4.51 2.40
CA GLY A 53 -5.56 3.42 3.37
C GLY A 53 -4.37 3.44 4.33
N ASN A 54 -3.16 3.74 3.84
CA ASN A 54 -1.99 3.86 4.71
C ASN A 54 -2.08 5.11 5.59
N LEU A 55 -2.51 6.24 5.05
CA LEU A 55 -2.72 7.46 5.83
C LEU A 55 -3.66 7.21 7.01
N ALA A 56 -4.83 6.60 6.76
CA ALA A 56 -5.76 6.22 7.82
C ALA A 56 -5.14 5.24 8.82
N LYS A 57 -4.41 4.22 8.35
CA LYS A 57 -3.71 3.25 9.23
C LYS A 57 -2.75 3.95 10.19
N PHE A 58 -1.89 4.84 9.67
CA PHE A 58 -0.85 5.49 10.46
C PHE A 58 -1.38 6.70 11.23
N SER A 59 -2.48 7.34 10.83
CA SER A 59 -3.08 8.42 11.62
C SER A 59 -3.84 7.88 12.84
N GLN A 60 -4.51 6.74 12.71
CA GLN A 60 -5.32 6.14 13.77
C GLN A 60 -4.50 5.37 14.83
N ASN A 61 -3.25 5.00 14.51
CA ASN A 61 -2.42 4.17 15.39
C ASN A 61 -1.11 4.89 15.72
N SER A 62 -1.01 5.47 16.92
CA SER A 62 0.13 6.29 17.37
C SER A 62 1.46 5.55 17.30
N ASP A 63 1.47 4.27 17.68
CA ASP A 63 2.71 3.48 17.73
C ASP A 63 3.24 3.22 16.32
N LEU A 64 2.35 2.83 15.40
CA LEU A 64 2.70 2.67 13.99
C LEU A 64 3.12 4.00 13.35
N ARG A 65 2.48 5.12 13.72
CA ARG A 65 2.89 6.46 13.28
C ARG A 65 4.32 6.73 13.71
N ALA A 66 4.65 6.47 14.97
CA ALA A 66 5.99 6.68 15.52
C ALA A 66 7.03 5.83 14.79
N GLU A 67 6.74 4.55 14.53
CA GLU A 67 7.62 3.68 13.73
C GLU A 67 7.84 4.22 12.31
N LEU A 68 6.78 4.68 11.64
CA LEU A 68 6.89 5.24 10.29
C LEU A 68 7.74 6.51 10.28
N LEU A 69 7.55 7.41 11.24
CA LEU A 69 8.32 8.65 11.36
C LEU A 69 9.82 8.40 11.61
N GLN A 70 10.17 7.33 12.33
CA GLN A 70 11.57 6.94 12.55
C GLN A 70 12.31 6.56 11.26
N THR A 71 11.59 6.23 10.18
CA THR A 71 12.21 5.95 8.87
C THR A 71 12.69 7.20 8.12
N LYS A 72 12.59 8.40 8.71
CA LYS A 72 13.02 9.67 8.10
C LYS A 72 14.46 9.58 7.59
N GLY A 73 14.71 10.12 6.40
CA GLY A 73 16.01 10.04 5.72
C GLY A 73 16.28 8.71 5.03
N THR A 74 15.38 7.73 5.15
CA THR A 74 15.44 6.46 4.41
C THR A 74 14.22 6.28 3.51
N THR A 75 14.29 5.32 2.59
CA THR A 75 13.17 4.88 1.76
C THR A 75 12.77 3.46 2.19
N PRO A 76 11.55 3.25 2.72
CA PRO A 76 11.04 1.90 2.95
C PRO A 76 10.98 1.09 1.65
N VAL A 77 11.33 -0.19 1.71
CA VAL A 77 11.36 -1.07 0.53
C VAL A 77 10.68 -2.40 0.79
N GLU A 78 9.76 -2.77 -0.09
CA GLU A 78 9.17 -4.11 -0.11
C GLU A 78 10.07 -5.03 -0.95
N THR A 79 10.58 -6.10 -0.34
CA THR A 79 11.66 -6.93 -0.91
C THR A 79 11.16 -8.29 -1.42
N GLY A 80 9.91 -8.32 -1.88
CA GLY A 80 9.36 -9.46 -2.61
C GLY A 80 10.14 -9.72 -3.91
N PRO A 81 10.83 -10.88 -4.09
CA PRO A 81 11.65 -11.14 -5.28
C PRO A 81 10.86 -11.20 -6.59
N ARG A 82 9.55 -11.46 -6.49
CA ARG A 82 8.59 -11.55 -7.61
C ARG A 82 7.68 -10.33 -7.71
N ASP A 83 7.74 -9.40 -6.75
CA ASP A 83 6.91 -8.21 -6.76
C ASP A 83 7.69 -7.04 -7.37
N THR A 84 7.37 -6.72 -8.62
CA THR A 84 7.99 -5.61 -9.35
C THR A 84 7.12 -4.36 -9.41
N MET A 85 5.95 -4.37 -8.76
CA MET A 85 5.05 -3.23 -8.77
C MET A 85 5.03 -2.53 -7.41
N TRP A 86 4.69 -3.27 -6.36
CA TRP A 86 4.70 -2.74 -4.99
C TRP A 86 6.09 -2.82 -4.38
N GLY A 87 6.90 -3.80 -4.78
CA GLY A 87 8.26 -4.02 -4.31
C GLY A 87 9.36 -3.71 -5.32
N ILE A 88 10.60 -3.99 -4.90
CA ILE A 88 11.84 -3.75 -5.67
C ILE A 88 12.20 -4.91 -6.60
N GLY A 89 11.45 -6.02 -6.55
CA GLY A 89 11.73 -7.23 -7.31
C GLY A 89 13.03 -7.91 -6.91
N LEU A 90 13.47 -7.81 -5.65
CA LEU A 90 14.71 -8.40 -5.14
C LEU A 90 14.49 -8.82 -3.68
N SER A 91 15.09 -9.95 -3.28
CA SER A 91 15.11 -10.37 -1.87
C SER A 91 15.89 -9.39 -1.00
N ALA A 92 15.45 -9.18 0.25
CA ALA A 92 16.20 -8.42 1.25
C ALA A 92 17.63 -8.91 1.46
N LYS A 93 17.89 -10.21 1.22
CA LYS A 93 19.23 -10.82 1.36
C LYS A 93 20.17 -10.48 0.21
N SER A 94 19.66 -9.91 -0.89
CA SER A 94 20.49 -9.52 -2.02
C SER A 94 21.19 -8.20 -1.73
N TRP A 95 22.51 -8.14 -1.89
CA TRP A 95 23.25 -6.88 -1.84
C TRP A 95 22.71 -5.83 -2.82
N LYS A 96 22.13 -6.28 -3.95
CA LYS A 96 21.49 -5.42 -4.96
C LYS A 96 20.29 -4.66 -4.41
N ALA A 97 19.64 -5.14 -3.35
CA ALA A 97 18.51 -4.46 -2.73
C ALA A 97 18.89 -3.10 -2.14
N GLN A 98 20.15 -2.92 -1.73
CA GLN A 98 20.65 -1.68 -1.13
C GLN A 98 20.90 -0.56 -2.15
N ASN A 99 20.91 -0.87 -3.46
CA ASN A 99 21.17 0.12 -4.49
C ASN A 99 20.06 0.14 -5.52
N ARG A 100 19.32 1.27 -5.55
CA ARG A 100 18.17 1.52 -6.43
C ARG A 100 18.47 1.27 -7.91
N LYS A 101 19.72 1.42 -8.36
CA LYS A 101 20.14 1.12 -9.74
C LYS A 101 19.84 -0.32 -10.17
N TYR A 102 19.85 -1.27 -9.23
CA TYR A 102 19.64 -2.68 -9.53
C TYR A 102 18.19 -3.14 -9.33
N TRP A 103 17.32 -2.25 -8.83
CA TRP A 103 15.93 -2.60 -8.60
C TRP A 103 15.25 -2.88 -9.93
N ARG A 104 14.46 -3.95 -9.95
CA ARG A 104 13.66 -4.36 -11.11
C ARG A 104 12.20 -3.99 -10.95
N GLY A 105 11.83 -3.50 -9.77
CA GLY A 105 10.49 -3.10 -9.41
C GLY A 105 10.36 -1.63 -9.06
N LYS A 106 9.12 -1.15 -9.04
CA LYS A 106 8.79 0.27 -8.85
C LYS A 106 8.81 0.73 -7.39
N ASN A 107 8.82 -0.20 -6.44
CA ASN A 107 8.70 0.10 -5.01
C ASN A 107 7.50 1.02 -4.67
N LEU A 108 6.37 0.87 -5.37
CA LEU A 108 5.26 1.81 -5.25
C LEU A 108 4.74 1.93 -3.81
N LEU A 109 4.79 0.85 -3.03
CA LEU A 109 4.39 0.89 -1.63
C LEU A 109 5.34 1.76 -0.80
N GLY A 110 6.65 1.60 -0.99
CA GLY A 110 7.66 2.40 -0.29
C GLY A 110 7.59 3.90 -0.61
N GLU A 111 7.30 4.25 -1.87
CA GLU A 111 7.04 5.63 -2.27
C GLU A 111 5.80 6.20 -1.57
N ILE A 112 4.70 5.43 -1.52
CA ILE A 112 3.48 5.84 -0.82
C ILE A 112 3.73 6.01 0.68
N LEU A 113 4.49 5.11 1.32
CA LEU A 113 4.81 5.20 2.74
C LEU A 113 5.69 6.41 3.05
N THR A 114 6.65 6.72 2.17
CA THR A 114 7.45 7.94 2.24
C THR A 114 6.56 9.18 2.20
N GLU A 115 5.62 9.26 1.26
CA GLU A 115 4.69 10.39 1.15
C GLU A 115 3.77 10.52 2.37
N VAL A 116 3.20 9.40 2.85
CA VAL A 116 2.35 9.39 4.05
C VAL A 116 3.14 9.82 5.30
N ARG A 117 4.39 9.38 5.44
CA ARG A 117 5.28 9.82 6.52
C ARG A 117 5.45 11.33 6.50
N ASP A 118 5.75 11.88 5.33
CA ASP A 118 6.05 13.30 5.18
C ASP A 118 4.79 14.15 5.46
N GLU A 119 3.61 13.70 5.03
CA GLU A 119 2.31 14.34 5.37
C GLU A 119 2.01 14.30 6.87
N LEU A 120 2.25 13.16 7.53
CA LEU A 120 2.02 13.03 8.97
C LEU A 120 3.05 13.79 9.82
N ALA A 121 4.22 14.09 9.26
CA ALA A 121 5.28 14.85 9.92
C ALA A 121 5.02 16.37 9.87
N THR A 122 4.34 16.86 8.83
CA THR A 122 4.03 18.30 8.67
C THR A 122 2.80 18.76 9.47
N GLY A 123 2.06 17.84 10.10
CA GLY A 123 0.99 18.18 11.04
C GLY A 123 -0.29 18.71 10.40
N ASN A 124 -0.57 18.41 9.14
CA ASN A 124 -1.90 18.64 8.57
C ASN A 124 -2.88 17.58 9.08
N ASP A 125 -3.26 17.70 10.35
CA ASP A 125 -4.55 17.26 10.84
C ASP A 125 -5.62 18.12 10.16
N THR A 126 -5.92 17.88 8.88
CA THR A 126 -7.12 18.43 8.25
C THR A 126 -8.33 17.67 8.78
N ASN A 127 -8.70 17.98 10.02
CA ASN A 127 -10.08 17.97 10.46
C ASN A 127 -10.64 19.35 10.13
N ASP A 128 -11.36 19.45 9.02
CA ASP A 128 -12.44 20.41 8.83
C ASP A 128 -13.55 19.72 8.03
#